data_AF-A0A914X3S1-F1
#
_entry.id   AF-A0A914X3S1-F1
#
_cell.length_a   1.000
_cell.length_b   1.000
_cell.length_c   1.000
_cell.angle_alpha   90.00
_cell.angle_beta   90.00
_cell.angle_gamma   90.00
#
_symmetry.space_group_name_H-M   'P 1'
#
loop_
_entity.id
_entity.type
_entity.pdbx_description
1 polymer ?
#
loop_
_entity_poly.entity_id
_entity_poly.type
_entity_poly.pdbx_seq_one_letter_code
_entity_poly.pdbx_strand_id
1 'polypeptide(L)'
;MLSAVWCRALFLAAAAVTLAAGERLTEADVKAACPKEEGYCASKALQGTCIGSTVTSKVLHRTCQCSCDFVLSDRIQTCCNTVGLQAMRFCLPLCRYNTTIDELTSALGFKCVSQLTTWAYCASDANDNTACCRSRGVPNECLSFCKGDVPTCDLQSIFSYQPCLENLDAITKCQRESLKREPKWDPKWSARCDWDGK
;
A
#
# COMPACT_ATOMS: atom_id res chain seq x y z
N MET A 1 -10.54 9.54 -56.33
CA MET A 1 -9.36 8.72 -56.69
C MET A 1 -8.42 8.79 -55.49
N LEU A 2 -8.41 7.80 -54.57
CA LEU A 2 -7.53 6.60 -54.57
C LEU A 2 -6.05 7.01 -54.77
N SER A 3 -5.09 6.85 -53.86
CA SER A 3 -4.71 5.71 -52.98
C SER A 3 -3.70 6.21 -51.92
N ALA A 4 -3.73 5.83 -50.63
CA ALA A 4 -3.07 4.65 -50.00
C ALA A 4 -1.53 4.62 -50.25
N VAL A 5 -0.58 4.49 -49.31
CA VAL A 5 -0.41 3.52 -48.21
C VAL A 5 0.79 3.94 -47.31
N TRP A 6 0.54 4.06 -46.00
CA TRP A 6 1.28 3.58 -44.81
C TRP A 6 2.77 3.94 -44.57
N CYS A 7 3.03 4.46 -43.36
CA CYS A 7 4.04 3.85 -42.49
C CYS A 7 3.53 3.85 -41.04
N ARG A 8 3.35 2.64 -40.49
CA ARG A 8 2.95 2.37 -39.11
C ARG A 8 4.12 2.70 -38.18
N ALA A 9 3.90 3.56 -37.20
CA ALA A 9 4.67 3.53 -35.96
C ALA A 9 3.72 3.14 -34.83
N LEU A 10 3.72 1.84 -34.54
CA LEU A 10 3.21 1.25 -33.31
C LEU A 10 4.06 1.78 -32.15
N PHE A 11 3.57 2.79 -31.43
CA PHE A 11 3.97 2.99 -30.05
C PHE A 11 2.88 2.37 -29.19
N LEU A 12 3.20 1.20 -28.64
CA LEU A 12 2.46 0.58 -27.54
C LEU A 12 2.42 1.58 -26.39
N ALA A 13 1.29 2.25 -26.23
CA ALA A 13 1.00 2.96 -25.00
C ALA A 13 0.87 1.89 -23.89
N ALA A 14 1.88 1.79 -23.03
CA ALA A 14 1.67 1.22 -21.71
C ALA A 14 0.66 2.15 -21.01
N ALA A 15 -0.61 1.74 -21.02
CA ALA A 15 -1.64 2.41 -20.25
C ALA A 15 -1.31 2.20 -18.77
N ALA A 16 -0.56 3.14 -18.19
CA ALA A 16 -0.66 3.38 -16.77
C ALA A 16 -2.11 3.80 -16.52
N VAL A 17 -2.93 2.86 -16.02
CA VAL A 17 -4.29 3.16 -15.59
C VAL A 17 -4.16 4.07 -14.38
N THR A 18 -4.17 5.39 -14.62
CA THR A 18 -4.33 6.38 -13.56
C THR A 18 -5.80 6.39 -13.18
N LEU A 19 -6.16 5.69 -12.11
CA LEU A 19 -7.47 5.85 -11.47
C LEU A 19 -7.59 7.31 -11.02
N ALA A 20 -8.63 8.00 -11.50
CA ALA A 20 -8.92 9.36 -11.07
C ALA A 20 -9.29 9.33 -9.57
N ALA A 21 -8.84 10.33 -8.82
CA ALA A 21 -9.14 10.46 -7.40
C ALA A 21 -10.68 10.51 -7.19
N GLY A 22 -11.26 9.41 -6.67
CA GLY A 22 -12.69 9.27 -6.38
C GLY A 22 -13.42 8.16 -7.14
N GLU A 23 -12.79 7.52 -8.13
CA GLU A 23 -13.37 6.38 -8.84
C GLU A 23 -13.11 5.06 -8.08
N ARG A 24 -14.12 4.18 -7.99
CA ARG A 24 -13.97 2.88 -7.31
C ARG A 24 -13.25 1.90 -8.24
N LEU A 25 -12.23 1.21 -7.71
CA LEU A 25 -11.52 0.14 -8.39
C LEU A 25 -12.48 -0.95 -8.94
N THR A 26 -12.29 -1.35 -10.20
CA THR A 26 -13.16 -2.33 -10.90
C THR A 26 -12.46 -3.65 -11.21
N GLU A 27 -13.23 -4.70 -11.52
CA GLU A 27 -12.67 -5.99 -11.97
C GLU A 27 -11.83 -5.86 -13.26
N ALA A 28 -12.18 -4.90 -14.13
CA ALA A 28 -11.44 -4.67 -15.36
C ALA A 28 -10.04 -4.10 -15.06
N ASP A 29 -9.94 -3.19 -14.09
CA ASP A 29 -8.66 -2.60 -13.67
C ASP A 29 -7.72 -3.68 -13.12
N VAL A 30 -8.25 -4.56 -12.26
CA VAL A 30 -7.46 -5.67 -11.69
C VAL A 30 -7.02 -6.65 -12.77
N LYS A 31 -7.90 -7.01 -13.72
CA LYS A 31 -7.55 -7.91 -14.84
C LYS A 31 -6.51 -7.29 -15.77
N ALA A 32 -6.59 -5.97 -16.00
CA ALA A 32 -5.60 -5.24 -16.80
C ALA A 32 -4.23 -5.21 -16.11
N ALA A 33 -4.20 -5.00 -14.79
CA ALA A 33 -2.96 -5.02 -13.99
C ALA A 33 -2.38 -6.45 -13.84
N CYS A 34 -3.24 -7.46 -13.76
CA CYS A 34 -2.88 -8.86 -13.50
C CYS A 34 -3.36 -9.82 -14.60
N PRO A 35 -2.89 -9.66 -15.86
CA PRO A 35 -3.42 -10.40 -17.01
C PRO A 35 -3.12 -11.90 -16.98
N LYS A 36 -2.18 -12.34 -16.14
CA LYS A 36 -1.78 -13.75 -15.98
C LYS A 36 -2.58 -14.49 -14.91
N GLU A 37 -3.32 -13.77 -14.07
CA GLU A 37 -4.14 -14.41 -13.05
C GLU A 37 -5.49 -14.83 -13.62
N GLU A 38 -6.03 -15.92 -13.07
CA GLU A 38 -7.35 -16.38 -13.46
C GLU A 38 -8.42 -15.36 -13.09
N GLY A 39 -9.48 -15.29 -13.90
CA GLY A 39 -10.54 -14.27 -13.74
C GLY A 39 -11.21 -14.27 -12.36
N TYR A 40 -11.22 -15.39 -11.63
CA TYR A 40 -11.77 -15.45 -10.28
C TYR A 40 -10.93 -14.66 -9.26
N CYS A 41 -9.61 -14.50 -9.47
CA CYS A 41 -8.72 -13.75 -8.57
C CYS A 41 -9.15 -12.28 -8.48
N ALA A 42 -9.43 -11.64 -9.62
CA ALA A 42 -9.88 -10.26 -9.67
C ALA A 42 -11.18 -10.05 -8.89
N SER A 43 -12.18 -10.91 -9.14
CA SER A 43 -13.48 -10.82 -8.46
C SER A 43 -13.37 -11.02 -6.94
N LYS A 44 -12.56 -12.00 -6.51
CA LYS A 44 -12.37 -12.30 -5.08
C LYS A 44 -11.52 -11.26 -4.37
N ALA A 45 -10.50 -10.72 -5.01
CA ALA A 45 -9.67 -9.67 -4.44
C ALA A 45 -10.49 -8.41 -4.12
N LEU A 46 -11.34 -7.96 -5.05
CA LEU A 46 -12.23 -6.81 -4.85
C LEU A 46 -13.31 -7.05 -3.78
N GLN A 47 -13.66 -8.30 -3.51
CA GLN A 47 -14.55 -8.65 -2.41
C GLN A 47 -13.87 -8.56 -1.03
N GLY A 48 -12.62 -8.09 -0.95
CA GLY A 48 -11.89 -7.92 0.31
C GLY A 48 -11.60 -9.24 1.01
N THR A 49 -11.35 -10.30 0.24
CA THR A 49 -11.07 -11.65 0.75
C THR A 49 -9.57 -11.97 0.82
N CYS A 50 -8.73 -11.01 0.44
CA CYS A 50 -7.29 -11.15 0.46
C CYS A 50 -6.75 -11.25 1.89
N ILE A 51 -5.95 -12.28 2.13
CA ILE A 51 -5.09 -12.44 3.31
C ILE A 51 -3.67 -12.55 2.78
N GLY A 52 -2.88 -11.49 2.94
CA GLY A 52 -1.59 -11.40 2.28
C GLY A 52 -1.74 -11.50 0.76
N SER A 53 -1.07 -12.48 0.15
CA SER A 53 -1.05 -12.75 -1.30
C SER A 53 -2.09 -13.79 -1.76
N THR A 54 -3.00 -14.20 -0.88
CA THR A 54 -3.94 -15.30 -1.12
C THR A 54 -5.38 -14.85 -0.90
N VAL A 55 -6.31 -15.29 -1.74
CA VAL A 55 -7.75 -15.09 -1.47
C VAL A 55 -8.28 -16.19 -0.58
N THR A 56 -9.02 -15.82 0.46
CA THR A 56 -9.76 -16.79 1.26
C THR A 56 -11.02 -17.22 0.52
N SER A 57 -11.08 -18.48 0.11
CA SER A 57 -12.30 -19.08 -0.43
C SER A 57 -12.66 -20.34 0.35
N LYS A 58 -13.96 -20.60 0.52
CA LYS A 58 -14.47 -21.82 1.18
C LYS A 58 -14.12 -23.12 0.43
N VAL A 59 -13.67 -23.01 -0.83
CA VAL A 59 -13.53 -24.15 -1.75
C VAL A 59 -12.06 -24.40 -2.12
N LEU A 60 -11.19 -23.39 -2.04
CA LEU A 60 -9.78 -23.52 -2.44
C LEU A 60 -8.90 -22.41 -1.85
N HIS A 61 -7.78 -22.79 -1.23
CA HIS A 61 -6.67 -21.87 -0.97
C HIS A 61 -5.89 -21.72 -2.28
N ARG A 62 -6.20 -20.69 -3.07
CA ARG A 62 -5.39 -20.33 -4.23
C ARG A 62 -4.66 -19.02 -4.02
N THR A 63 -3.39 -19.04 -4.35
CA THR A 63 -2.56 -17.84 -4.43
C THR A 63 -3.08 -16.94 -5.56
N CYS A 64 -3.45 -15.71 -5.22
CA CYS A 64 -3.86 -14.65 -6.15
C CYS A 64 -2.97 -13.45 -5.85
N GLN A 65 -1.66 -13.66 -5.99
CA GLN A 65 -0.65 -12.75 -5.49
C GLN A 65 -0.77 -11.37 -6.13
N CYS A 66 -0.83 -11.28 -7.46
CA CYS A 66 -0.93 -10.01 -8.16
C CYS A 66 -2.23 -9.29 -7.84
N SER A 67 -3.40 -9.95 -7.94
CA SER A 67 -4.68 -9.28 -7.68
C SER A 67 -4.77 -8.77 -6.25
N CYS A 68 -4.29 -9.56 -5.27
CA CYS A 68 -4.25 -9.11 -3.89
C CYS A 68 -3.22 -7.99 -3.68
N ASP A 69 -2.00 -8.12 -4.20
CA ASP A 69 -0.99 -7.04 -4.10
C ASP A 69 -1.53 -5.73 -4.71
N PHE A 70 -2.22 -5.79 -5.85
CA PHE A 70 -2.78 -4.63 -6.54
C PHE A 70 -3.93 -3.98 -5.76
N VAL A 71 -4.95 -4.74 -5.35
CA VAL A 71 -6.09 -4.21 -4.58
C VAL A 71 -5.64 -3.66 -3.22
N LEU A 72 -4.70 -4.32 -2.55
CA LEU A 72 -4.17 -3.86 -1.27
C LEU A 72 -3.32 -2.59 -1.43
N SER A 73 -2.57 -2.47 -2.52
CA SER A 73 -1.79 -1.26 -2.84
C SER A 73 -2.69 -0.07 -3.16
N ASP A 74 -3.78 -0.26 -3.91
CA ASP A 74 -4.77 0.78 -4.19
C ASP A 74 -5.42 1.31 -2.90
N ARG A 75 -5.78 0.42 -1.97
CA ARG A 75 -6.38 0.80 -0.68
C ARG A 75 -5.46 1.69 0.16
N ILE A 76 -4.20 1.29 0.33
CA ILE A 76 -3.24 2.06 1.15
C ILE A 76 -2.88 3.38 0.48
N GLN A 77 -2.73 3.42 -0.86
CA GLN A 77 -2.52 4.67 -1.59
C GLN A 77 -3.71 5.62 -1.48
N THR A 78 -4.94 5.09 -1.53
CA THR A 78 -6.16 5.89 -1.32
C THR A 78 -6.16 6.54 0.06
N CYS A 79 -5.84 5.78 1.12
CA CYS A 79 -5.71 6.34 2.47
C CYS A 79 -4.65 7.44 2.49
N CYS A 80 -3.44 7.16 2.01
CA CYS A 80 -2.33 8.10 2.01
C CYS A 80 -2.61 9.39 1.23
N ASN A 81 -3.30 9.30 0.10
CA ASN A 81 -3.71 10.46 -0.67
C ASN A 81 -4.83 11.27 0.01
N THR A 82 -5.66 10.61 0.83
CA THR A 82 -6.80 11.23 1.52
C THR A 82 -6.37 11.96 2.79
N VAL A 83 -5.60 11.29 3.65
CA VAL A 83 -5.23 11.82 4.98
C VAL A 83 -3.84 12.45 5.01
N GLY A 84 -3.03 12.19 3.99
CA GLY A 84 -1.69 12.75 3.88
C GLY A 84 -1.70 14.25 3.62
N LEU A 85 -0.66 14.92 4.09
CA LEU A 85 -0.43 16.34 3.83
C LEU A 85 0.05 16.55 2.38
N GLN A 86 0.31 17.80 1.99
CA GLN A 86 0.70 18.12 0.61
C GLN A 86 1.96 17.37 0.16
N ALA A 87 2.93 17.22 1.07
CA ALA A 87 4.15 16.46 0.82
C ALA A 87 3.89 14.97 0.52
N MET A 88 2.78 14.40 1.02
CA MET A 88 2.45 13.00 0.80
C MET A 88 2.25 12.65 -0.67
N ARG A 89 1.78 13.61 -1.49
CA ARG A 89 1.58 13.39 -2.94
C ARG A 89 2.86 12.94 -3.64
N PHE A 90 4.00 13.51 -3.25
CA PHE A 90 5.31 13.12 -3.78
C PHE A 90 5.75 11.74 -3.28
N CYS A 91 5.28 11.34 -2.09
CA CYS A 91 5.65 10.13 -1.39
C CYS A 91 4.68 8.95 -1.61
N LEU A 92 3.59 9.15 -2.38
CA LEU A 92 2.64 8.09 -2.73
C LEU A 92 3.29 6.83 -3.30
N PRO A 93 4.35 6.89 -4.13
CA PRO A 93 5.04 5.69 -4.55
C PRO A 93 5.48 4.83 -3.37
N LEU A 94 5.98 5.40 -2.26
CA LEU A 94 6.39 4.63 -1.08
C LEU A 94 5.22 4.18 -0.20
N CYS A 95 4.02 4.71 -0.41
CA CYS A 95 2.82 4.29 0.32
C CYS A 95 2.15 3.07 -0.30
N ARG A 96 2.81 1.93 -0.11
CA ARG A 96 2.35 0.61 -0.53
C ARG A 96 2.98 -0.47 0.36
N TYR A 97 2.38 -1.66 0.37
CA TYR A 97 2.88 -2.78 1.18
C TYR A 97 4.15 -3.43 0.62
N ASN A 98 4.41 -3.30 -0.68
CA ASN A 98 5.59 -3.85 -1.35
C ASN A 98 6.72 -2.81 -1.53
N THR A 99 6.73 -1.75 -0.72
CA THR A 99 7.86 -0.83 -0.63
C THR A 99 9.07 -1.57 -0.08
N THR A 100 10.22 -1.47 -0.74
CA THR A 100 11.43 -2.20 -0.35
C THR A 100 12.32 -1.39 0.59
N ILE A 101 13.23 -2.07 1.29
CA ILE A 101 14.28 -1.41 2.10
C ILE A 101 15.15 -0.50 1.22
N ASP A 102 15.47 -0.92 -0.01
CA ASP A 102 16.24 -0.10 -0.95
C ASP A 102 15.52 1.21 -1.31
N GLU A 103 14.20 1.17 -1.50
CA GLU A 103 13.42 2.38 -1.75
C GLU A 103 13.37 3.31 -0.52
N LEU A 104 13.24 2.74 0.68
CA LEU A 104 13.21 3.49 1.94
C LEU A 104 14.58 4.10 2.30
N THR A 105 15.66 3.48 1.86
CA THR A 105 17.04 3.96 2.05
C THR A 105 17.54 4.81 0.87
N SER A 106 16.73 4.96 -0.18
CA SER A 106 17.05 5.80 -1.34
C SER A 106 16.89 7.29 -1.04
N ALA A 107 17.34 8.14 -1.97
CA ALA A 107 17.09 9.59 -1.91
C ALA A 107 15.59 9.95 -1.83
N LEU A 108 14.70 9.11 -2.41
CA LEU A 108 13.26 9.29 -2.28
C LEU A 108 12.79 8.99 -0.86
N GLY A 109 13.26 7.88 -0.28
CA GLY A 109 12.99 7.49 1.10
C GLY A 109 13.38 8.59 2.09
N PHE A 110 14.60 9.12 1.96
CA PHE A 110 15.07 10.24 2.78
C PHE A 110 14.22 11.50 2.67
N LYS A 111 13.69 11.82 1.48
CA LYS A 111 12.78 12.97 1.29
C LYS A 111 11.39 12.75 1.89
N CYS A 112 11.00 11.48 2.06
CA CYS A 112 9.67 11.09 2.49
C CYS A 112 9.61 10.64 3.95
N VAL A 113 10.70 10.79 4.72
CA VAL A 113 10.75 10.34 6.12
C VAL A 113 9.71 10.99 7.02
N SER A 114 9.33 12.24 6.75
CA SER A 114 8.27 12.93 7.50
C SER A 114 6.89 12.29 7.29
N GLN A 115 6.72 11.54 6.21
CA GLN A 115 5.46 10.87 5.86
C GLN A 115 5.32 9.47 6.48
N LEU A 116 6.31 9.02 7.26
CA LEU A 116 6.33 7.69 7.87
C LEU A 116 5.14 7.44 8.79
N THR A 117 4.68 8.46 9.54
CA THR A 117 3.50 8.36 10.40
C THR A 117 2.24 8.06 9.57
N THR A 118 2.03 8.77 8.47
CA THR A 118 0.92 8.55 7.53
C THR A 118 0.99 7.16 6.89
N TRP A 119 2.19 6.75 6.45
CA TRP A 119 2.41 5.42 5.91
C TRP A 119 2.01 4.33 6.92
N ALA A 120 2.51 4.41 8.16
CA ALA A 120 2.25 3.41 9.18
C ALA A 120 0.76 3.34 9.54
N TYR A 121 0.10 4.49 9.68
CA TYR A 121 -1.35 4.56 9.92
C TYR A 121 -2.14 3.88 8.81
N CYS A 122 -1.91 4.28 7.56
CA CYS A 122 -2.63 3.74 6.41
C CYS A 122 -2.34 2.26 6.17
N ALA A 123 -1.09 1.82 6.37
CA ALA A 123 -0.71 0.41 6.28
C ALA A 123 -1.39 -0.42 7.36
N SER A 124 -1.57 0.10 8.57
CA SER A 124 -2.32 -0.62 9.61
C SER A 124 -3.82 -0.71 9.35
N ASP A 125 -4.36 0.16 8.48
CA ASP A 125 -5.81 0.36 8.32
C ASP A 125 -6.51 0.56 9.67
N ALA A 126 -5.85 1.28 10.59
CA ALA A 126 -6.29 1.47 11.98
C ALA A 126 -6.53 0.16 12.77
N ASN A 127 -5.88 -0.93 12.41
CA ASN A 127 -5.90 -2.20 13.16
C ASN A 127 -4.69 -2.33 14.10
N ASP A 128 -4.93 -2.91 15.27
CA ASP A 128 -3.86 -3.28 16.19
C ASP A 128 -3.32 -4.66 15.81
N ASN A 129 -2.16 -4.68 15.13
CA ASN A 129 -1.50 -5.91 14.69
C ASN A 129 -0.39 -6.37 15.65
N THR A 130 -0.30 -5.81 16.85
CA THR A 130 0.82 -6.07 17.77
C THR A 130 0.92 -7.54 18.17
N ALA A 131 -0.21 -8.23 18.39
CA ALA A 131 -0.21 -9.66 18.69
C ALA A 131 0.40 -10.50 17.55
N CYS A 132 0.03 -10.18 16.30
CA CYS A 132 0.54 -10.83 15.09
C CYS A 132 2.05 -10.58 14.90
N CYS A 133 2.50 -9.36 15.18
CA CYS A 133 3.90 -8.98 15.10
C CYS A 133 4.76 -9.63 16.17
N ARG A 134 4.29 -9.65 17.43
CA ARG A 134 4.96 -10.33 18.54
C ARG A 134 5.17 -11.82 18.24
N SER A 135 4.14 -12.48 17.68
CA SER A 135 4.25 -13.90 17.31
C SER A 135 5.23 -14.16 16.16
N ARG A 136 5.63 -13.12 15.41
CA ARG A 136 6.61 -13.18 14.32
C ARG A 136 7.99 -12.63 14.72
N GLY A 137 8.21 -12.35 15.99
CA GLY A 137 9.51 -11.91 16.50
C GLY A 137 9.84 -10.43 16.26
N VAL A 138 8.85 -9.60 15.91
CA VAL A 138 9.08 -8.15 15.78
C VAL A 138 9.44 -7.57 17.16
N PRO A 139 10.57 -6.85 17.29
CA PRO A 139 11.00 -6.23 18.55
C PRO A 139 9.99 -5.25 19.12
N ASN A 140 9.99 -5.08 20.45
CA ASN A 140 9.01 -4.25 21.15
C ASN A 140 9.01 -2.79 20.67
N GLU A 141 10.20 -2.25 20.42
CA GLU A 141 10.46 -0.91 19.91
C GLU A 141 9.84 -0.67 18.52
N CYS A 142 9.58 -1.74 17.74
CA CYS A 142 9.01 -1.67 16.40
C CYS A 142 7.49 -1.91 16.36
N LEU A 143 6.86 -2.24 17.50
CA LEU A 143 5.44 -2.56 17.55
C LEU A 143 4.52 -1.35 17.27
N SER A 144 5.05 -0.13 17.37
CA SER A 144 4.36 1.09 16.93
C SER A 144 3.97 1.02 15.44
N PHE A 145 4.81 0.43 14.58
CA PHE A 145 4.48 0.20 13.17
C PHE A 145 3.35 -0.81 12.98
N CYS A 146 3.34 -1.87 13.79
CA CYS A 146 2.28 -2.87 13.76
C CYS A 146 0.92 -2.29 14.11
N LYS A 147 0.90 -1.34 15.05
CA LYS A 147 -0.30 -0.61 15.46
C LYS A 147 -0.67 0.53 14.49
N GLY A 148 0.28 1.00 13.68
CA GLY A 148 0.12 2.20 12.85
C GLY A 148 0.15 3.52 13.63
N ASP A 149 0.80 3.52 14.79
CA ASP A 149 0.90 4.65 15.72
C ASP A 149 2.38 4.95 15.96
N VAL A 150 3.04 5.45 14.91
CA VAL A 150 4.48 5.76 14.91
C VAL A 150 4.63 7.26 15.09
N PRO A 151 4.94 7.77 16.29
CA PRO A 151 5.18 9.20 16.47
C PRO A 151 6.54 9.56 15.85
N THR A 152 6.51 10.29 14.74
CA THR A 152 7.69 10.97 14.20
C THR A 152 7.51 12.47 14.45
N CYS A 153 7.99 13.00 15.58
CA CYS A 153 7.86 14.44 15.90
C CYS A 153 9.13 15.25 15.60
N ASP A 154 10.25 14.56 15.42
CA ASP A 154 11.55 15.14 15.18
C ASP A 154 12.44 14.14 14.41
N LEU A 155 13.53 14.63 13.83
CA LEU A 155 14.40 13.81 12.99
C LEU A 155 15.06 12.67 13.78
N GLN A 156 15.33 12.86 15.08
CA GLN A 156 15.92 11.81 15.91
C GLN A 156 14.94 10.65 16.10
N SER A 157 13.66 10.97 16.36
CA SER A 157 12.58 9.98 16.45
C SER A 157 12.46 9.17 15.16
N ILE A 158 12.57 9.80 13.98
CA ILE A 158 12.56 9.09 12.69
C ILE A 158 13.71 8.09 12.57
N PHE A 159 14.95 8.54 12.80
CA PHE A 159 16.12 7.69 12.62
C PHE A 159 16.21 6.58 13.68
N SER A 160 15.59 6.77 14.84
CA SER A 160 15.48 5.72 15.87
C SER A 160 14.75 4.46 15.37
N TYR A 161 13.91 4.58 14.33
CA TYR A 161 13.17 3.47 13.73
C TYR A 161 13.92 2.76 12.61
N GLN A 162 15.12 3.20 12.23
CA GLN A 162 15.91 2.55 11.18
C GLN A 162 16.12 1.04 11.42
N PRO A 163 16.37 0.54 12.66
CA PRO A 163 16.46 -0.90 12.92
C PRO A 163 15.16 -1.67 12.61
N CYS A 164 14.00 -1.01 12.61
CA CYS A 164 12.73 -1.65 12.31
C CYS A 164 12.55 -2.01 10.83
N LEU A 165 13.39 -1.48 9.93
CA LEU A 165 13.36 -1.82 8.51
C LEU A 165 13.59 -3.31 8.24
N GLU A 166 14.39 -3.98 9.08
CA GLU A 166 14.62 -5.43 8.99
C GLU A 166 13.34 -6.25 9.28
N ASN A 167 12.34 -5.64 9.93
CA ASN A 167 11.07 -6.26 10.28
C ASN A 167 9.94 -5.89 9.31
N LEU A 168 10.23 -5.13 8.25
CA LEU A 168 9.22 -4.58 7.34
C LEU A 168 8.32 -5.66 6.73
N ASP A 169 8.91 -6.79 6.31
CA ASP A 169 8.17 -7.92 5.74
C ASP A 169 7.19 -8.55 6.75
N ALA A 170 7.63 -8.72 8.00
CA ALA A 170 6.80 -9.28 9.06
C ALA A 170 5.65 -8.32 9.45
N ILE A 171 5.96 -7.03 9.54
CA ILE A 171 5.00 -5.95 9.87
C ILE A 171 3.94 -5.85 8.78
N THR A 172 4.35 -5.69 7.52
CA THR A 172 3.43 -5.52 6.38
C THR A 172 2.61 -6.77 6.15
N LYS A 173 3.17 -7.97 6.35
CA LYS A 173 2.40 -9.22 6.31
C LYS A 173 1.28 -9.22 7.35
N CYS A 174 1.57 -8.87 8.60
CA CYS A 174 0.56 -8.78 9.65
C CYS A 174 -0.53 -7.76 9.35
N GLN A 175 -0.13 -6.57 8.88
CA GLN A 175 -1.06 -5.53 8.47
C GLN A 175 -2.01 -6.02 7.37
N ARG A 176 -1.47 -6.65 6.31
CA ARG A 176 -2.27 -7.22 5.20
C ARG A 176 -3.22 -8.32 5.63
N GLU A 177 -2.80 -9.18 6.57
CA GLU A 177 -3.64 -10.27 7.08
C GLU A 177 -4.83 -9.78 7.92
N SER A 178 -4.74 -8.56 8.48
CA SER A 178 -5.80 -7.96 9.31
C SER A 178 -6.89 -7.24 8.53
N LEU A 179 -6.66 -7.00 7.23
CA LEU A 179 -7.54 -6.19 6.40
C LEU A 179 -8.91 -6.85 6.26
N LYS A 180 -9.94 -6.04 6.46
CA LYS A 180 -11.35 -6.43 6.28
C LYS A 180 -11.88 -5.88 4.97
N ARG A 181 -13.05 -6.35 4.54
CA ARG A 181 -13.74 -5.86 3.35
C ARG A 181 -13.86 -4.33 3.33
N GLU A 182 -14.27 -3.76 4.44
CA GLU A 182 -14.42 -2.31 4.58
C GLU A 182 -13.14 -1.69 5.16
N PRO A 183 -12.65 -0.58 4.58
CA PRO A 183 -11.63 0.27 5.18
C PRO A 183 -12.03 0.74 6.57
N LYS A 184 -11.08 0.68 7.52
CA LYS A 184 -11.28 1.15 8.89
C LYS A 184 -10.54 2.48 9.17
N TRP A 185 -9.59 2.88 8.32
CA TRP A 185 -8.99 4.20 8.42
C TRP A 185 -10.04 5.32 8.32
N ASP A 186 -9.81 6.41 9.03
CA ASP A 186 -10.69 7.57 9.12
C ASP A 186 -10.21 8.65 8.12
N PRO A 187 -11.05 9.10 7.16
CA PRO A 187 -10.68 10.15 6.21
C PRO A 187 -10.35 11.49 6.86
N LYS A 188 -10.71 11.70 8.13
CA LYS A 188 -10.40 12.91 8.90
C LYS A 188 -9.22 12.72 9.85
N TRP A 189 -8.56 11.58 9.80
CA TRP A 189 -7.39 11.33 10.63
C TRP A 189 -6.26 12.31 10.30
N SER A 190 -5.52 12.71 11.33
CA SER A 190 -4.32 13.51 11.21
C SER A 190 -3.23 12.92 12.10
N ALA A 191 -1.98 13.03 11.67
CA ALA A 191 -0.83 12.70 12.50
C ALA A 191 -0.81 13.61 13.74
N ARG A 192 -0.34 13.07 14.88
CA ARG A 192 -0.15 13.86 16.11
C ARG A 192 0.94 14.92 15.94
N CYS A 193 1.99 14.56 15.23
CA CYS A 193 3.10 15.43 14.92
C CYS A 193 2.83 16.09 13.56
N ASP A 194 2.84 17.42 13.51
CA ASP A 194 2.75 18.14 12.25
C ASP A 194 4.13 18.58 11.77
N TRP A 195 4.56 18.03 10.63
CA TRP A 195 5.81 18.40 9.97
C TRP A 195 5.67 19.59 9.03
N ASP A 196 4.44 19.88 8.59
CA ASP A 196 4.12 20.95 7.64
C ASP A 196 3.50 22.17 8.37
N GLY A 197 3.40 22.13 9.70
CA GLY A 197 3.15 23.28 10.57
C GLY A 197 1.73 23.84 10.53
N LYS A 198 0.69 23.01 10.64
CA LYS A 198 -0.65 23.46 11.04
C LYS A 198 -0.87 23.37 12.55
#